data_AF-A0NV34-F1
#
_entry.id   AF-A0NV34-F1
#
_cell.length_a   1.000
_cell.length_b   1.000
_cell.length_c   1.000
_cell.angle_alpha   90.00
_cell.angle_beta   90.00
_cell.angle_gamma   90.00
#
_symmetry.space_group_name_H-M   'P 1'
#
loop_
_entity.id
_entity.type
_entity.pdbx_description
1 polymer ?
#
loop_
_entity_poly.entity_id
_entity_poly.type
_entity_poly.pdbx_seq_one_letter_code
_entity_poly.pdbx_strand_id
1 'polypeptide(L)'
;MLVLLAGLAACQAADGTSQAPDVALVDSVMKGLGAVNPNEKQIEYKPRAPLAMPAEPTNLPEPETNVAGVNDQNWPKQRESEELSELKQIYASSGKAGSMNSEALTPEQMRGFKITGVTGQNRDLEAERRFNEVTEGGKLTRAEQKAEWERLQQLRSQQAGIEQNGLSARRYLTDPPTGYSTPSPDAPMPEVVKKKRKPTNYDEYSSTPLDPRCLEGDQAFCK
;
A
#
# COMPACT_ATOMS: atom_id res chain seq x y z
N MET A 1 4.45 -55.88 -29.31
CA MET A 1 5.73 -55.51 -28.69
C MET A 1 6.35 -54.41 -29.53
N LEU A 2 6.52 -53.19 -28.97
CA LEU A 2 7.40 -52.09 -29.43
C LEU A 2 7.04 -51.42 -30.79
N VAL A 3 6.99 -50.10 -31.07
CA VAL A 3 7.35 -48.76 -30.50
C VAL A 3 6.62 -47.74 -31.42
N LEU A 4 5.84 -46.71 -31.04
CA LEU A 4 6.05 -45.46 -30.27
C LEU A 4 7.16 -44.51 -30.78
N LEU A 5 6.91 -43.69 -31.81
CA LEU A 5 7.63 -42.44 -32.19
C LEU A 5 6.86 -41.81 -33.37
N ALA A 6 6.69 -40.52 -33.61
CA ALA A 6 6.90 -39.27 -32.89
C ALA A 6 6.19 -38.21 -33.76
N GLY A 7 5.29 -37.41 -33.18
CA GLY A 7 4.56 -36.38 -33.92
C GLY A 7 4.03 -35.26 -33.03
N LEU A 8 4.78 -34.92 -31.97
CA LEU A 8 4.58 -33.68 -31.24
C LEU A 8 5.13 -32.54 -32.10
N ALA A 9 4.27 -31.96 -32.92
CA ALA A 9 4.47 -30.63 -33.46
C ALA A 9 4.39 -29.62 -32.30
N ALA A 10 5.49 -29.50 -31.56
CA ALA A 10 5.71 -28.35 -30.71
C ALA A 10 5.90 -27.15 -31.64
N CYS A 11 4.86 -26.31 -31.74
CA CYS A 11 4.98 -24.95 -32.24
C CYS A 11 6.09 -24.26 -31.45
N GLN A 12 7.28 -24.21 -32.03
CA GLN A 12 8.28 -23.24 -31.61
C GLN A 12 7.70 -21.88 -31.98
N ALA A 13 7.33 -21.10 -30.95
CA ALA A 13 7.05 -19.69 -31.11
C ALA A 13 8.26 -19.07 -31.81
N ALA A 14 8.06 -18.63 -33.05
CA ALA A 14 9.09 -18.09 -33.93
C ALA A 14 9.52 -16.67 -33.53
N ASP A 15 8.94 -16.11 -32.48
CA ASP A 15 9.27 -14.78 -31.99
C ASP A 15 9.97 -14.91 -30.66
N GLY A 16 11.24 -14.48 -30.62
CA GLY A 16 12.17 -14.53 -29.47
C GLY A 16 11.75 -13.64 -28.29
N THR A 17 10.46 -13.60 -27.98
CA THR A 17 9.88 -12.95 -26.82
C THR A 17 9.90 -13.94 -25.66
N SER A 18 10.50 -13.56 -24.53
CA SER A 18 10.50 -14.33 -23.28
C SER A 18 9.13 -14.34 -22.58
N GLN A 19 8.03 -14.19 -23.33
CA GLN A 19 6.66 -14.22 -22.82
C GLN A 19 6.03 -15.59 -23.10
N ALA A 20 5.18 -16.05 -22.19
CA ALA A 20 4.39 -17.25 -22.41
C ALA A 20 3.54 -17.09 -23.69
N PRO A 21 3.37 -18.16 -24.49
CA PRO A 21 2.68 -18.09 -25.78
C PRO A 21 1.24 -17.56 -25.69
N ASP A 22 0.55 -17.84 -24.59
CA ASP A 22 -0.80 -17.31 -24.33
C ASP A 22 -0.81 -15.78 -24.15
N VAL A 23 0.23 -15.23 -23.51
CA VAL A 23 0.36 -13.77 -23.31
C VAL A 23 0.66 -13.07 -24.62
N ALA A 24 1.51 -13.66 -25.47
CA ALA A 24 1.81 -13.13 -26.80
C ALA A 24 0.57 -13.12 -27.71
N LEU A 25 -0.26 -14.17 -27.65
CA LEU A 25 -1.51 -14.22 -28.41
C LEU A 25 -2.49 -13.14 -27.96
N VAL A 26 -2.72 -13.00 -26.65
CA VAL A 26 -3.63 -11.97 -26.11
C VAL A 26 -3.10 -10.57 -26.42
N ASP A 27 -1.80 -10.32 -26.27
CA ASP A 27 -1.18 -9.03 -26.58
C ASP A 27 -1.33 -8.69 -28.07
N SER A 28 -1.21 -9.69 -28.97
CA SER A 28 -1.41 -9.48 -30.41
C SER A 28 -2.86 -9.14 -30.79
N VAL A 29 -3.84 -9.80 -30.18
CA VAL A 29 -5.28 -9.52 -30.38
C VAL A 29 -5.63 -8.15 -29.83
N MET A 30 -5.15 -7.84 -28.62
CA MET A 30 -5.41 -6.55 -27.96
C MET A 30 -4.74 -5.39 -28.70
N LYS A 31 -3.51 -5.55 -29.18
CA LYS A 31 -2.84 -4.59 -30.07
C LYS A 31 -3.62 -4.38 -31.37
N GLY A 32 -4.18 -5.44 -31.95
CA GLY A 32 -5.07 -5.35 -33.13
C GLY A 32 -6.37 -4.57 -32.88
N LEU A 33 -6.85 -4.55 -31.64
CA LEU A 33 -8.01 -3.75 -31.19
C LEU A 33 -7.64 -2.34 -30.72
N GLY A 34 -6.38 -1.93 -30.87
CA GLY A 34 -5.89 -0.61 -30.47
C GLY A 34 -5.52 -0.47 -28.99
N ALA A 35 -5.45 -1.58 -28.24
CA ALA A 35 -4.89 -1.54 -26.90
C ALA A 35 -3.37 -1.33 -26.97
N VAL A 36 -2.88 -0.33 -26.23
CA VAL A 36 -1.45 -0.08 -26.06
C VAL A 36 -1.02 -0.69 -24.73
N ASN A 37 0.09 -1.43 -24.73
CA ASN A 37 0.62 -1.99 -23.51
C ASN A 37 1.07 -0.84 -22.56
N PRO A 38 0.50 -0.74 -21.35
CA PRO A 38 0.78 0.38 -20.45
C PRO A 38 2.23 0.42 -19.96
N ASN A 39 2.99 -0.67 -20.14
CA ASN A 39 4.40 -0.76 -19.76
C ASN A 39 5.36 -0.45 -20.93
N GLU A 40 4.88 -0.34 -22.17
CA GLU A 40 5.73 -0.18 -23.36
C GLU A 40 6.26 1.26 -23.52
N LYS A 41 5.52 2.26 -23.04
CA LYS A 41 5.97 3.67 -23.04
C LYS A 41 5.71 4.30 -21.68
N GLN A 42 6.77 4.82 -21.06
CA GLN A 42 6.65 5.63 -19.85
C GLN A 42 5.78 6.86 -20.15
N ILE A 43 4.74 7.06 -19.33
CA ILE A 43 3.86 8.22 -19.45
C ILE A 43 4.67 9.48 -19.10
N GLU A 44 4.87 10.36 -20.08
CA GLU A 44 5.56 11.64 -19.89
C GLU A 44 4.60 12.63 -19.18
N TYR A 45 4.73 12.74 -17.86
CA TYR A 45 3.93 13.67 -17.05
C TYR A 45 4.49 15.09 -17.14
N LYS A 46 3.99 15.88 -18.09
CA LYS A 46 4.27 17.31 -18.17
C LYS A 46 3.47 18.09 -17.12
N PRO A 47 4.01 19.19 -16.57
CA PRO A 47 3.22 20.10 -15.76
C PRO A 47 2.00 20.55 -16.55
N ARG A 48 0.88 20.80 -15.85
CA ARG A 48 -0.32 21.31 -16.49
C ARG A 48 0.01 22.62 -17.21
N ALA A 49 -0.53 22.78 -18.41
CA ALA A 49 -0.50 24.05 -19.11
C ALA A 49 -1.01 25.16 -18.17
N PRO A 50 -0.48 26.39 -18.28
CA PRO A 50 -0.95 27.51 -17.47
C PRO A 50 -2.47 27.65 -17.59
N LEU A 51 -3.11 28.11 -16.51
CA LEU A 51 -4.56 28.32 -16.47
C LEU A 51 -4.96 29.17 -17.67
N ALA A 52 -5.86 28.64 -18.51
CA ALA A 52 -6.39 29.38 -19.65
C ALA A 52 -7.21 30.54 -19.11
N MET A 53 -6.57 31.69 -18.95
CA MET A 53 -7.24 32.91 -18.53
C MET A 53 -8.02 33.46 -19.74
N PRO A 54 -9.28 33.88 -19.55
CA PRO A 54 -9.99 34.62 -20.58
C PRO A 54 -9.21 35.91 -20.90
N ALA A 55 -9.28 36.35 -22.16
CA ALA A 55 -8.58 37.54 -22.62
C ALA A 55 -8.92 38.80 -21.79
N GLU A 56 -10.15 38.84 -21.26
CA GLU A 56 -10.66 39.94 -20.43
C GLU A 56 -11.10 39.40 -19.05
N PRO A 57 -10.32 39.61 -17.97
CA PRO A 57 -10.64 39.11 -16.63
C PRO A 57 -11.78 39.89 -15.94
N THR A 58 -12.19 41.02 -16.51
CA THR A 58 -13.17 41.95 -15.90
C THR A 58 -14.59 41.79 -16.43
N ASN A 59 -14.80 40.99 -17.49
CA ASN A 59 -16.12 40.80 -18.11
C ASN A 59 -16.63 39.37 -17.87
N LEU A 60 -16.64 38.97 -16.60
CA LEU A 60 -17.22 37.70 -16.18
C LEU A 60 -18.74 37.88 -16.02
N PRO A 61 -19.57 36.94 -16.50
CA PRO A 61 -21.00 36.95 -16.18
C PRO A 61 -21.18 36.84 -14.66
N GLU A 62 -22.24 37.47 -14.15
CA GLU A 62 -22.57 37.40 -12.72
C GLU A 62 -22.81 35.93 -12.30
N PRO A 63 -22.36 35.53 -11.09
CA PRO A 63 -22.50 34.16 -10.63
C PRO A 63 -23.99 33.81 -10.49
N GLU A 64 -24.39 32.66 -11.06
CA GLU A 64 -25.76 32.18 -10.93
C GLU A 64 -26.11 31.92 -9.46
N THR A 65 -27.21 32.52 -9.00
CA THR A 65 -27.72 32.32 -7.63
C THR A 65 -28.60 31.08 -7.50
N ASN A 66 -28.91 30.40 -8.61
CA ASN A 66 -29.67 29.15 -8.61
C ASN A 66 -28.73 27.97 -8.32
N VAL A 67 -28.47 27.71 -7.04
CA VAL A 67 -27.74 26.52 -6.61
C VAL A 67 -28.64 25.30 -6.83
N ALA A 68 -28.31 24.47 -7.83
CA ALA A 68 -28.95 23.17 -8.02
C ALA A 68 -28.79 22.33 -6.73
N GLY A 69 -29.91 21.92 -6.13
CA GLY A 69 -29.95 20.93 -5.05
C GLY A 69 -30.43 21.42 -3.67
N VAL A 70 -30.42 22.72 -3.35
CA VAL A 70 -30.86 23.17 -2.00
C VAL A 70 -32.38 23.30 -1.89
N ASN A 71 -33.08 23.60 -2.99
CA ASN A 71 -34.55 23.72 -3.04
C ASN A 71 -35.17 23.01 -4.26
N ASP A 72 -34.43 22.09 -4.88
CA ASP A 72 -34.92 21.36 -6.04
C ASP A 72 -35.98 20.34 -5.60
N GLN A 73 -37.22 20.51 -6.09
CA GLN A 73 -38.33 19.61 -5.77
C GLN A 73 -38.09 18.18 -6.28
N ASN A 74 -37.19 18.01 -7.24
CA ASN A 74 -36.80 16.70 -7.76
C ASN A 74 -35.66 16.02 -6.97
N TRP A 75 -35.10 16.67 -5.94
CA TRP A 75 -34.08 16.01 -5.12
C TRP A 75 -34.69 14.88 -4.28
N PRO A 76 -34.13 13.66 -4.30
CA PRO A 76 -34.68 12.55 -3.54
C PRO A 76 -34.63 12.89 -2.04
N LYS A 77 -35.82 12.95 -1.43
CA LYS A 77 -35.95 13.03 0.03
C LYS A 77 -35.42 11.73 0.61
N GLN A 78 -34.56 11.81 1.64
CA GLN A 78 -34.15 10.63 2.38
C GLN A 78 -35.41 10.00 2.99
N ARG A 79 -35.75 8.80 2.52
CA ARG A 79 -36.72 7.95 3.19
C ARG A 79 -36.00 7.41 4.41
N GLU A 80 -36.12 8.09 5.55
CA GLU A 80 -35.68 7.47 6.81
C GLU A 80 -36.44 6.16 6.93
N SER A 81 -35.72 5.04 6.90
CA SER A 81 -36.33 3.73 7.15
C SER A 81 -36.78 3.68 8.60
N GLU A 82 -37.88 3.00 8.86
CA GLU A 82 -38.38 2.76 10.22
C GLU A 82 -37.28 2.15 11.09
N GLU A 83 -36.50 1.23 10.53
CA GLU A 83 -35.30 0.64 11.15
C GLU A 83 -34.26 1.68 11.60
N LEU A 84 -33.95 2.69 10.78
CA LEU A 84 -33.01 3.75 11.15
C LEU A 84 -33.57 4.61 12.29
N SER A 85 -34.88 4.83 12.30
CA SER A 85 -35.52 5.59 13.37
C SER A 85 -35.53 4.83 14.70
N GLU A 86 -35.78 3.52 14.66
CA GLU A 86 -35.71 2.63 15.82
C GLU A 86 -34.27 2.53 16.36
N LEU A 87 -33.28 2.35 15.49
CA LEU A 87 -31.87 2.34 15.87
C LEU A 87 -31.49 3.67 16.56
N LYS A 88 -31.86 4.82 15.98
CA LYS A 88 -31.62 6.13 16.60
C LYS A 88 -32.25 6.23 17.99
N GLN A 89 -33.46 5.71 18.20
CA GLN A 89 -34.13 5.72 19.50
C GLN A 89 -33.43 4.81 20.53
N ILE A 90 -32.96 3.64 20.11
CA ILE A 90 -32.19 2.72 20.98
C ILE A 90 -30.87 3.38 21.41
N TYR A 91 -30.14 4.01 20.49
CA TYR A 91 -28.90 4.72 20.83
C TYR A 91 -29.16 5.98 21.67
N ALA A 92 -30.21 6.76 21.38
CA ALA A 92 -30.55 7.97 22.13
C ALA A 92 -31.08 7.67 23.55
N SER A 93 -31.57 6.46 23.79
CA SER A 93 -31.99 5.98 25.11
C SER A 93 -30.87 5.25 25.85
N SER A 94 -29.75 4.91 25.21
CA SER A 94 -28.61 4.29 25.89
C SER A 94 -28.08 5.20 27.02
N GLY A 95 -27.84 4.64 28.21
CA GLY A 95 -27.40 5.38 29.39
C GLY A 95 -28.45 6.18 30.18
N LYS A 96 -29.73 6.22 29.76
CA LYS A 96 -30.82 6.80 30.58
C LYS A 96 -31.38 5.79 31.57
N ALA A 97 -31.70 6.21 32.78
CA ALA A 97 -32.33 5.36 33.79
C ALA A 97 -33.64 4.73 33.26
N GLY A 98 -33.74 3.40 33.27
CA GLY A 98 -34.89 2.65 32.73
C GLY A 98 -34.77 2.22 31.26
N SER A 99 -33.64 2.52 30.60
CA SER A 99 -33.31 1.97 29.27
C SER A 99 -32.75 0.56 29.36
N MET A 100 -32.97 -0.25 28.32
CA MET A 100 -32.42 -1.62 28.24
C MET A 100 -30.88 -1.65 28.29
N ASN A 101 -30.21 -0.52 28.04
CA ASN A 101 -28.77 -0.33 28.11
C ASN A 101 -28.36 0.70 29.20
N SER A 102 -29.09 0.78 30.32
CA SER A 102 -28.79 1.74 31.41
C SER A 102 -27.73 1.25 32.39
N GLU A 103 -27.49 -0.07 32.44
CA GLU A 103 -26.56 -0.67 33.37
C GLU A 103 -25.13 -0.71 32.78
N ALA A 104 -24.14 -0.39 33.61
CA ALA A 104 -22.75 -0.54 33.20
C ALA A 104 -22.45 -2.01 32.91
N LEU A 105 -21.81 -2.29 31.78
CA LEU A 105 -21.43 -3.65 31.40
C LEU A 105 -20.55 -4.26 32.51
N THR A 106 -20.92 -5.45 32.96
CA THR A 106 -20.07 -6.21 33.90
C THR A 106 -18.75 -6.61 33.23
N PRO A 107 -17.67 -6.83 33.99
CA PRO A 107 -16.40 -7.29 33.44
C PRO A 107 -16.52 -8.57 32.60
N GLU A 108 -17.44 -9.47 32.95
CA GLU A 108 -17.72 -10.68 32.17
C GLU A 108 -18.38 -10.36 30.82
N GLN A 109 -19.29 -9.38 30.76
CA GLN A 109 -19.91 -8.93 29.50
C GLN A 109 -18.94 -8.15 28.61
N MET A 110 -17.99 -7.40 29.20
CA MET A 110 -16.95 -6.67 28.48
C MET A 110 -15.90 -7.59 27.83
N ARG A 111 -15.72 -8.82 28.31
CA ARG A 111 -14.77 -9.79 27.72
C ARG A 111 -15.20 -10.29 26.33
N GLY A 112 -16.39 -9.91 25.87
CA GLY A 112 -16.91 -10.31 24.56
C GLY A 112 -17.36 -11.77 24.50
N PHE A 113 -18.11 -12.12 23.45
CA PHE A 113 -18.57 -13.48 23.24
C PHE A 113 -17.48 -14.31 22.56
N LYS A 114 -17.17 -15.50 23.10
CA LYS A 114 -16.38 -16.51 22.38
C LYS A 114 -17.28 -17.13 21.30
N ILE A 115 -17.09 -16.73 20.04
CA ILE A 115 -17.77 -17.39 18.91
C ILE A 115 -17.13 -18.77 18.73
N THR A 116 -17.67 -19.77 19.42
CA THR A 116 -17.29 -21.17 19.24
C THR A 116 -18.00 -21.71 17.99
N GLY A 117 -17.24 -22.21 17.01
CA GLY A 117 -17.82 -22.85 15.82
C GLY A 117 -17.65 -22.11 14.48
N VAL A 118 -16.78 -21.08 14.40
CA VAL A 118 -16.35 -20.57 13.08
C VAL A 118 -15.40 -21.60 12.45
N THR A 119 -15.98 -22.61 11.78
CA THR A 119 -15.25 -23.58 10.97
C THR A 119 -14.76 -22.88 9.70
N GLY A 120 -13.57 -22.28 9.74
CA GLY A 120 -13.01 -21.65 8.54
C GLY A 120 -11.76 -20.79 8.75
N GLN A 121 -11.47 -20.38 9.99
CA GLN A 121 -10.20 -19.72 10.29
C GLN A 121 -9.42 -20.55 11.29
N ASN A 122 -8.28 -21.05 10.86
CA ASN A 122 -7.32 -21.73 11.71
C ASN A 122 -6.71 -20.66 12.63
N ARG A 123 -7.35 -20.43 13.77
CA ARG A 123 -6.87 -19.44 14.74
C ARG A 123 -5.69 -20.02 15.51
N ASP A 124 -4.56 -19.37 15.38
CA ASP A 124 -3.39 -19.65 16.19
C ASP A 124 -3.54 -18.93 17.55
N LEU A 125 -4.11 -19.65 18.52
CA LEU A 125 -4.34 -19.14 19.87
C LEU A 125 -3.04 -18.77 20.60
N GLU A 126 -1.92 -19.38 20.23
CA GLU A 126 -0.62 -19.10 20.82
C GLU A 126 -0.06 -17.79 20.28
N ALA A 127 -0.15 -17.58 18.96
CA ALA A 127 0.19 -16.32 18.33
C ALA A 127 -0.69 -15.15 18.83
N GLU A 128 -2.02 -15.37 18.98
CA GLU A 128 -2.93 -14.37 19.53
C GLU A 128 -2.57 -13.99 20.98
N ARG A 129 -2.25 -14.99 21.82
CA ARG A 129 -1.82 -14.75 23.21
C ARG A 129 -0.51 -13.96 23.26
N ARG A 130 0.47 -14.34 22.42
CA ARG A 130 1.76 -13.66 22.34
C ARG A 130 1.59 -12.22 21.86
N PHE A 131 0.73 -11.98 20.88
CA PHE A 131 0.40 -10.65 20.39
C PHE A 131 -0.21 -9.77 21.47
N ASN A 132 -1.16 -10.30 22.26
CA ASN A 132 -1.77 -9.57 23.37
C ASN A 132 -0.72 -9.21 24.44
N GLU A 133 0.16 -10.15 24.80
CA GLU A 133 1.24 -9.90 25.76
C GLU A 133 2.15 -8.75 25.31
N VAL A 134 2.58 -8.75 24.04
CA VAL A 134 3.40 -7.67 23.48
C VAL A 134 2.65 -6.34 23.47
N THR A 135 1.36 -6.35 23.12
CA THR A 135 0.51 -5.14 23.08
C THR A 135 0.28 -4.54 24.47
N GLU A 136 0.18 -5.39 25.49
CA GLU A 136 0.03 -4.98 26.90
C GLU A 136 1.35 -4.54 27.57
N GLY A 137 2.46 -4.51 26.82
CA GLY A 137 3.76 -4.01 27.28
C GLY A 137 4.82 -5.10 27.55
N GLY A 138 4.57 -6.33 27.12
CA GLY A 138 5.53 -7.42 27.12
C GLY A 138 6.77 -7.13 26.25
N LYS A 139 7.91 -7.73 26.60
CA LYS A 139 9.16 -7.56 25.84
C LYS A 139 9.23 -8.55 24.68
N LEU A 140 9.65 -8.07 23.51
CA LEU A 140 9.95 -8.92 22.35
C LEU A 140 11.18 -9.78 22.61
N THR A 141 11.13 -11.05 22.19
CA THR A 141 12.30 -11.94 22.17
C THR A 141 13.30 -11.49 21.10
N ARG A 142 14.55 -11.96 21.18
CA ARG A 142 15.59 -11.60 20.19
C ARG A 142 15.23 -12.05 18.76
N ALA A 143 14.56 -13.20 18.63
CA ALA A 143 14.11 -13.70 17.33
C ALA A 143 12.99 -12.82 16.74
N GLU A 144 12.01 -12.43 17.56
CA GLU A 144 10.93 -11.53 17.13
C GLU A 144 11.46 -10.13 16.78
N GLN A 145 12.43 -9.60 17.54
CA GLN A 145 13.08 -8.33 17.22
C GLN A 145 13.79 -8.39 15.86
N LYS A 146 14.47 -9.51 15.55
CA LYS A 146 15.13 -9.70 14.26
C LYS A 146 14.10 -9.76 13.12
N ALA A 147 13.00 -10.49 13.31
CA ALA A 147 11.94 -10.61 12.32
C ALA A 147 11.25 -9.26 12.04
N GLU A 148 10.94 -8.48 13.08
CA GLU A 148 10.39 -7.13 12.93
C GLU A 148 11.38 -6.17 12.27
N TRP A 149 12.67 -6.26 12.60
CA TRP A 149 13.71 -5.48 11.93
C TRP A 149 13.81 -5.81 10.45
N GLU A 150 13.79 -7.09 10.08
CA GLU A 150 13.83 -7.53 8.69
C GLU A 150 12.60 -7.06 7.92
N ARG A 151 11.41 -7.18 8.52
CA ARG A 151 10.16 -6.63 7.98
C ARG A 151 10.25 -5.12 7.76
N LEU A 152 10.81 -4.39 8.72
CA LEU A 152 11.00 -2.94 8.60
C LEU A 152 11.98 -2.60 7.48
N GLN A 153 13.06 -3.35 7.29
CA GLN A 153 13.98 -3.16 6.16
C GLN A 153 13.32 -3.42 4.81
N GLN A 154 12.49 -4.48 4.71
CA GLN A 154 11.72 -4.77 3.51
C GLN A 154 10.67 -3.68 3.22
N LEU A 155 10.00 -3.16 4.25
CA LEU A 155 9.10 -2.02 4.11
C LEU A 155 9.86 -0.76 3.69
N ARG A 156 11.05 -0.53 4.24
CA ARG A 156 11.90 0.61 3.89
C ARG A 156 12.42 0.51 2.46
N SER A 157 12.82 -0.66 1.99
CA SER A 157 13.26 -0.86 0.61
C SER A 157 12.11 -0.67 -0.37
N GLN A 158 10.90 -1.07 0.00
CA GLN A 158 9.70 -0.77 -0.77
C GLN A 158 9.37 0.72 -0.72
N GLN A 159 9.38 1.35 0.46
CA GLN A 159 8.96 2.73 0.72
C GLN A 159 10.05 3.78 0.48
N ALA A 160 11.22 3.39 -0.04
CA ALA A 160 12.27 4.30 -0.48
C ALA A 160 11.85 5.05 -1.76
N GLY A 161 10.80 5.85 -1.66
CA GLY A 161 10.58 7.03 -2.49
C GLY A 161 11.41 8.22 -2.00
N ILE A 162 12.46 8.01 -1.21
CA ILE A 162 13.48 9.01 -0.90
C ILE A 162 14.77 8.45 -1.49
N GLU A 163 15.18 9.00 -2.62
CA GLU A 163 16.46 8.63 -3.23
C GLU A 163 17.59 9.03 -2.28
N GLN A 164 18.77 8.40 -2.41
CA GLN A 164 19.98 8.68 -1.61
C GLN A 164 20.41 10.18 -1.59
N ASN A 165 19.81 11.00 -2.46
CA ASN A 165 20.01 12.44 -2.56
C ASN A 165 19.06 13.25 -1.66
N GLY A 166 18.20 12.59 -0.87
CA GLY A 166 17.22 13.25 0.02
C GLY A 166 15.99 13.80 -0.70
N LEU A 167 15.86 13.55 -2.01
CA LEU A 167 14.74 14.00 -2.83
C LEU A 167 13.66 12.91 -2.89
N SER A 168 12.40 13.32 -2.80
CA SER A 168 11.27 12.40 -2.91
C SER A 168 11.02 12.01 -4.37
N ALA A 169 11.08 10.72 -4.68
CA ALA A 169 10.64 10.14 -5.94
C ALA A 169 9.14 9.87 -5.90
N ARG A 170 8.45 10.20 -7.00
CA ARG A 170 6.99 9.99 -7.13
C ARG A 170 6.68 8.50 -7.26
N ARG A 171 5.80 7.97 -6.41
CA ARG A 171 5.43 6.53 -6.42
C ARG A 171 3.97 6.29 -6.81
N TYR A 172 3.07 7.19 -6.43
CA TYR A 172 1.64 7.10 -6.73
C TYR A 172 1.13 8.31 -7.52
N LEU A 173 -0.05 8.18 -8.11
CA LEU A 173 -0.72 9.26 -8.85
C LEU A 173 -1.14 10.42 -7.95
N THR A 174 -1.33 10.15 -6.66
CA THR A 174 -1.63 11.12 -5.60
C THR A 174 -0.40 11.92 -5.16
N ASP A 175 0.81 11.41 -5.41
CA ASP A 175 2.04 12.09 -5.01
C ASP A 175 2.35 13.23 -5.99
N PRO A 176 2.85 14.38 -5.50
CA PRO A 176 3.21 15.50 -6.37
C PRO A 176 4.33 15.09 -7.35
N PRO A 177 4.37 15.70 -8.56
CA PRO A 177 5.49 15.52 -9.48
C PRO A 177 6.81 15.91 -8.84
N THR A 178 7.88 15.15 -9.12
CA THR A 178 9.21 15.33 -8.52
C THR A 178 9.80 16.71 -8.76
N GLY A 179 9.47 17.37 -9.88
CA GLY A 179 9.90 18.73 -10.19
C GLY A 179 9.36 19.82 -9.25
N TYR A 180 8.30 19.55 -8.48
CA TYR A 180 7.85 20.45 -7.41
C TYR A 180 8.56 20.18 -6.07
N SER A 181 9.19 19.00 -5.92
CA SER A 181 9.95 18.61 -4.73
C SER A 181 11.43 18.98 -4.82
N THR A 182 11.91 19.48 -5.96
CA THR A 182 13.28 19.96 -6.11
C THR A 182 13.42 21.37 -5.53
N PRO A 183 14.28 21.57 -4.52
CA PRO A 183 14.53 22.90 -3.98
C PRO A 183 15.19 23.82 -5.03
N SER A 184 15.06 25.14 -4.85
CA SER A 184 15.74 26.13 -5.69
C SER A 184 17.26 25.92 -5.66
N PRO A 185 18.00 26.20 -6.76
CA PRO A 185 19.46 26.10 -6.80
C PRO A 185 20.17 26.87 -5.66
N ASP A 186 19.59 27.98 -5.21
CA ASP A 186 20.13 28.83 -4.15
C ASP A 186 19.61 28.49 -2.75
N ALA A 187 18.78 27.44 -2.60
CA ALA A 187 18.27 27.04 -1.30
C ALA A 187 19.37 26.34 -0.48
N PRO A 188 19.57 26.71 0.80
CA PRO A 188 20.55 26.04 1.66
C PRO A 188 20.08 24.62 1.96
N MET A 189 20.76 23.63 1.38
CA MET A 189 20.53 22.21 1.66
C MET A 189 21.54 21.71 2.69
N PRO A 190 21.12 20.86 3.67
CA PRO A 190 22.06 20.23 4.56
C PRO A 190 22.99 19.30 3.77
N GLU A 191 24.30 19.39 4.01
CA GLU A 191 25.26 18.44 3.43
C GLU A 191 24.96 17.03 3.94
N VAL A 192 24.51 16.14 3.06
CA VAL A 192 24.33 14.73 3.39
C VAL A 192 25.73 14.08 3.45
N VAL A 193 26.34 14.12 4.64
CA VAL A 193 27.62 13.45 4.88
C VAL A 193 27.40 11.94 4.81
N LYS A 194 27.74 11.33 3.66
CA LYS A 194 27.79 9.88 3.50
C LYS A 194 28.92 9.34 4.38
N LYS A 195 28.58 8.85 5.57
CA LYS A 195 29.53 8.15 6.44
C LYS A 195 29.98 6.87 5.73
N LYS A 196 31.20 6.87 5.19
CA LYS A 196 31.85 5.64 4.71
C LYS A 196 32.09 4.75 5.93
N ARG A 197 31.34 3.64 6.03
CA ARG A 197 31.60 2.63 7.05
C ARG A 197 32.87 1.89 6.66
N LYS A 198 33.85 1.82 7.55
CA LYS A 198 35.01 0.94 7.35
C LYS A 198 34.50 -0.51 7.40
N PRO A 199 34.90 -1.39 6.47
CA PRO A 199 34.57 -2.80 6.57
C PRO A 199 35.16 -3.33 7.88
N THR A 200 34.32 -3.89 8.74
CA THR A 200 34.73 -4.57 9.97
C THR A 200 34.68 -6.08 9.72
N ASN A 201 35.62 -6.83 10.29
CA ASN A 201 35.65 -8.30 10.18
C ASN A 201 34.58 -8.99 11.04
N TYR A 202 33.57 -8.24 11.51
CA TYR A 202 32.51 -8.73 12.37
C TYR A 202 31.18 -8.38 11.75
N ASP A 203 30.25 -9.32 11.82
CA ASP A 203 28.85 -9.06 11.52
C ASP A 203 28.30 -8.07 12.56
N GLU A 204 27.64 -7.03 12.07
CA GLU A 204 27.12 -5.91 12.84
C GLU A 204 26.07 -6.33 13.87
N TYR A 205 25.41 -7.47 13.67
CA TYR A 205 24.32 -7.94 14.52
C TYR A 205 24.70 -9.11 15.44
N SER A 206 25.64 -9.96 15.01
CA SER A 206 26.00 -11.18 15.72
C SER A 206 27.37 -11.11 16.41
N SER A 207 28.20 -10.09 16.12
CA SER A 207 29.58 -9.96 16.61
C SER A 207 30.47 -11.17 16.32
N THR A 208 30.02 -12.09 15.47
CA THR A 208 30.82 -13.23 15.01
C THR A 208 31.79 -12.75 13.93
N PRO A 209 33.00 -13.33 13.84
CA PRO A 209 33.92 -13.01 12.77
C PRO A 209 33.31 -13.42 11.41
N LEU A 210 33.30 -12.49 10.46
CA LEU A 210 32.91 -12.73 9.07
C LEU A 210 33.99 -13.57 8.37
N ASP A 211 33.57 -14.48 7.48
CA ASP A 211 34.51 -15.26 6.66
C ASP A 211 35.38 -14.30 5.81
N PRO A 212 36.71 -14.49 5.75
CA PRO A 212 37.60 -13.63 4.97
C PRO A 212 37.19 -13.51 3.48
N ARG A 213 36.53 -14.50 2.91
CA ARG A 213 36.03 -14.45 1.52
C ARG A 213 34.90 -13.44 1.32
N CYS A 214 34.12 -13.18 2.37
CA CYS A 214 33.13 -12.10 2.36
C CYS A 214 33.82 -10.72 2.28
N LEU A 215 34.95 -10.54 2.97
CA LEU A 215 35.71 -9.29 2.95
C LEU A 215 36.35 -9.01 1.59
N GLU A 216 36.62 -10.05 0.80
CA GLU A 216 37.12 -9.97 -0.58
C GLU A 216 36.00 -9.65 -1.60
N GLY A 217 34.75 -9.52 -1.16
CA GLY A 217 33.60 -9.08 -1.96
C GLY A 217 32.66 -10.20 -2.41
N ASP A 218 32.89 -11.44 -1.95
CA ASP A 218 32.12 -12.60 -2.37
C ASP A 218 30.85 -12.76 -1.53
N GLN A 219 29.72 -12.25 -2.05
CA GLN A 219 28.45 -12.12 -1.30
C GLN A 219 27.87 -13.45 -0.80
N ALA A 220 28.24 -14.58 -1.43
CA ALA A 220 27.79 -15.91 -1.02
C ALA A 220 28.27 -16.32 0.38
N PHE A 221 29.36 -15.73 0.86
CA PHE A 221 30.01 -16.04 2.14
C PHE A 221 29.71 -15.00 3.24
N CYS A 222 28.84 -14.01 2.96
CA CYS A 222 28.48 -12.92 3.88
C CYS A 222 27.22 -13.23 4.73
N LYS A 223 27.12 -14.43 5.30
CA LYS A 223 26.00 -14.83 6.16
C LYS A 223 26.25 -14.57 7.64
#